data_AF-A0A7X1L2Z5-F1
#
_entry.id   AF-A0A7X1L2Z5-F1
#
_cell.length_a   1.000
_cell.length_b   1.000
_cell.length_c   1.000
_cell.angle_alpha   90.00
_cell.angle_beta   90.00
_cell.angle_gamma   90.00
#
_symmetry.space_group_name_H-M   'P 1'
#
loop_
_entity.id
_entity.type
_entity.pdbx_description
1 polymer ?
#
loop_
_entity_poly.entity_id
_entity_poly.type
_entity_poly.pdbx_seq_one_letter_code
_entity_poly.pdbx_strand_id
1 'polypeptide(L)' 'MSERKYIIETKRYIGDDGNTTFESWTTSAKVVEIKHEDQYLVFFPLEGNHSGKKHYIPFANIHIVREL' A
#
# COMPACT_ATOMS: atom_id res chain seq x y z
N MET A 1 18.49 15.30 2.83
CA MET A 1 17.37 15.05 1.91
C MET A 1 16.20 14.53 2.74
N SER A 2 15.02 15.13 2.65
CA SER A 2 13.84 14.64 3.35
C SER A 2 13.50 13.23 2.86
N GLU A 3 13.00 12.39 3.76
CA GLU A 3 12.59 11.04 3.42
C GLU A 3 11.31 11.08 2.57
N ARG A 4 11.36 10.52 1.35
CA ARG A 4 10.20 10.46 0.46
C ARG A 4 9.17 9.49 1.04
N LYS A 5 7.98 10.01 1.30
CA LYS A 5 6.83 9.23 1.75
C LYS A 5 5.92 8.93 0.58
N TYR A 6 5.21 7.82 0.66
CA TYR A 6 4.25 7.38 -0.34
C TYR A 6 2.91 7.07 0.31
N ILE A 7 1.82 7.39 -0.39
CA ILE A 7 0.50 6.84 -0.14
C ILE A 7 0.25 5.73 -1.16
N ILE A 8 -0.06 4.54 -0.67
CA ILE A 8 -0.50 3.39 -1.47
C ILE A 8 -1.97 3.17 -1.18
N GLU A 9 -2.82 3.29 -2.18
CA GLU A 9 -4.24 2.96 -2.07
C GLU A 9 -4.53 1.63 -2.74
N THR A 10 -5.33 0.81 -2.07
CA THR A 10 -5.57 -0.59 -2.46
C THR A 10 -7.03 -0.93 -2.49
N LYS A 11 -7.43 -1.74 -3.48
CA LYS A 11 -8.78 -2.29 -3.64
C LYS A 11 -8.91 -3.52 -2.76
N ARG A 12 -9.79 -3.48 -1.76
CA ARG A 12 -9.89 -4.56 -0.77
C ARG A 12 -10.98 -5.57 -1.13
N TYR A 13 -12.20 -5.12 -1.36
CA TYR A 13 -13.35 -5.93 -1.79
C TYR A 13 -14.48 -5.02 -2.27
N ILE A 14 -15.47 -5.61 -2.95
CA ILE A 14 -16.76 -4.97 -3.25
C ILE A 14 -17.61 -5.10 -1.99
N GLY A 15 -18.00 -3.98 -1.39
CA GLY A 15 -18.88 -3.95 -0.24
C GLY A 15 -20.30 -4.39 -0.60
N ASP A 16 -21.12 -4.66 0.41
CA ASP A 16 -22.53 -5.07 0.23
C ASP A 16 -23.38 -3.99 -0.46
N ASP A 17 -22.88 -2.76 -0.51
CA ASP A 17 -23.46 -1.61 -1.22
C ASP A 17 -23.05 -1.57 -2.72
N GLY A 18 -22.29 -2.56 -3.19
CA GLY A 18 -21.78 -2.63 -4.56
C GLY A 18 -20.58 -1.71 -4.82
N ASN A 19 -20.12 -0.94 -3.84
CA ASN A 19 -19.00 -0.03 -4.00
C ASN A 19 -17.68 -0.74 -3.68
N THR A 20 -16.63 -0.39 -4.43
CA THR A 20 -15.29 -0.88 -4.11
C THR A 20 -14.79 -0.18 -2.85
N THR A 21 -14.45 -0.94 -1.82
CA THR A 21 -13.79 -0.42 -0.63
C THR A 21 -12.30 -0.26 -0.90
N PHE A 22 -11.79 0.94 -0.63
CA PHE A 22 -10.38 1.27 -0.74
C PHE A 22 -9.73 1.39 0.64
N GLU A 23 -8.48 0.95 0.74
CA GLU A 23 -7.66 1.10 1.94
C GLU A 23 -6.34 1.77 1.58
N SER A 24 -6.01 2.83 2.33
CA SER A 24 -4.84 3.67 2.07
C SER A 24 -3.77 3.48 3.12
N TRP A 25 -2.52 3.43 2.67
CA TRP A 25 -1.36 3.13 3.47
C TRP A 25 -0.28 4.17 3.27
N THR A 26 0.18 4.80 4.35
CA THR A 26 1.34 5.69 4.29
C THR A 26 2.61 4.89 4.57
N THR A 27 3.60 4.95 3.68
CA THR A 27 4.89 4.29 3.84
C THR A 27 6.06 5.17 3.39
N SER A 28 7.31 4.71 3.56
CA SER A 28 8.53 5.39 3.10
C SER A 28 9.21 4.60 1.99
N ALA A 29 9.85 5.29 1.04
CA ALA A 29 10.67 4.66 0.00
C ALA A 29 11.71 3.67 0.56
N LYS A 30 12.25 3.92 1.75
CA LYS A 30 13.32 3.09 2.33
C LYS A 30 12.86 1.68 2.70
N VAL A 31 11.57 1.51 2.92
CA VAL A 31 10.97 0.28 3.45
C VAL A 31 10.00 -0.36 2.46
N VAL A 32 9.94 0.16 1.23
CA VAL A 32 9.20 -0.43 0.12
C VAL A 32 10.13 -1.34 -0.68
N GLU A 33 9.68 -2.57 -0.91
CA GLU A 33 10.35 -3.56 -1.74
C GLU A 33 9.40 -4.02 -2.84
N ILE A 34 9.88 -4.02 -4.08
CA ILE A 34 9.12 -4.40 -5.26
C ILE A 34 9.54 -5.82 -5.67
N LYS A 35 8.65 -6.79 -5.51
CA LYS A 35 8.86 -8.18 -5.95
C LYS A 35 8.25 -8.38 -7.33
N HIS A 36 9.04 -8.06 -8.36
CA HIS A 36 8.57 -8.08 -9.76
C HIS A 36 8.13 -9.47 -10.25
N GLU A 37 8.86 -10.52 -9.89
CA GLU A 37 8.57 -11.90 -10.33
C GLU A 37 7.25 -12.40 -9.77
N ASP A 38 6.99 -12.14 -8.48
CA ASP A 38 5.77 -12.54 -7.80
C ASP A 38 4.61 -11.55 -8.03
N GLN A 39 4.88 -10.37 -8.60
CA GLN A 39 3.95 -9.26 -8.78
C GLN A 39 3.37 -8.70 -7.45
N TYR A 40 4.21 -8.52 -6.44
CA TYR A 40 3.83 -7.94 -5.15
C TYR A 40 4.62 -6.69 -4.79
N LEU A 41 3.94 -5.78 -4.09
CA LEU A 41 4.55 -4.70 -3.34
C LEU A 41 4.61 -5.08 -1.87
N VAL A 42 5.79 -4.95 -1.28
CA VAL A 42 6.04 -5.24 0.13
C VAL A 42 6.42 -3.95 0.83
N PHE A 43 5.77 -3.64 1.95
CA PHE A 43 6.07 -2.41 2.69
C PHE A 43 5.70 -2.51 4.16
N PHE A 44 6.10 -1.49 4.91
CA PHE A 44 5.74 -1.28 6.30
C PHE A 44 4.94 0.02 6.42
N PRO A 45 3.67 0.00 6.87
CA PRO A 45 2.92 1.21 7.14
C PRO A 45 3.61 2.01 8.25
N LEU A 46 3.66 3.33 8.10
CA LEU A 46 4.20 4.24 9.11
C LEU A 46 3.14 4.63 10.14
N GLU A 47 1.86 4.60 9.76
CA GLU A 47 0.75 5.14 10.54
C GLU A 47 -0.43 4.15 10.56
N GLY A 48 -1.36 4.33 11.50
CA GLY A 48 -2.57 3.50 11.66
C GLY A 48 -2.38 2.19 12.44
N ASN A 49 -3.43 1.37 12.47
CA ASN A 49 -3.50 0.13 13.29
C ASN A 49 -2.51 -0.98 12.87
N HIS A 50 -1.90 -0.82 11.71
CA HIS A 50 -0.97 -1.75 11.10
C HIS A 50 0.47 -1.20 11.06
N SER A 51 0.72 -0.06 11.71
CA SER A 51 2.04 0.57 11.74
C SER A 51 3.12 -0.42 12.20
N GLY A 52 4.24 -0.43 11.47
CA GLY A 52 5.39 -1.30 11.74
C GLY A 52 5.21 -2.78 11.37
N LYS A 53 4.03 -3.19 10.89
CA LYS A 53 3.80 -4.57 10.42
C LYS A 53 4.14 -4.69 8.94
N LYS A 54 4.73 -5.82 8.55
CA LYS A 54 5.04 -6.10 7.14
C LYS A 54 3.76 -6.45 6.39
N HIS A 55 3.50 -5.77 5.28
CA HIS A 55 2.37 -6.02 4.39
C HIS A 55 2.84 -6.43 3.00
N TYR A 56 2.04 -7.29 2.36
CA TYR A 56 2.24 -7.78 1.00
C TYR A 56 0.97 -7.50 0.20
N ILE A 57 1.09 -6.79 -0.92
CA ILE A 57 -0.04 -6.36 -1.72
C ILE A 57 0.22 -6.73 -3.18
N PRO A 58 -0.61 -7.57 -3.80
CA PRO A 58 -0.50 -7.86 -5.23
C PRO A 58 -0.65 -6.58 -6.06
N PHE A 59 0.10 -6.45 -7.15
CA PHE A 59 -0.02 -5.28 -8.04
C PHE A 59 -1.43 -5.10 -8.59
N ALA A 60 -2.17 -6.19 -8.81
CA ALA A 60 -3.57 -6.16 -9.24
C ALA A 60 -4.50 -5.42 -8.27
N ASN A 61 -4.14 -5.36 -6.98
CA ASN A 61 -4.94 -4.72 -5.94
C ASN A 61 -4.52 -3.26 -5.70
N ILE A 62 -3.43 -2.79 -6.32
CA ILE A 62 -2.99 -1.40 -6.18
C ILE A 62 -3.89 -0.52 -7.05
N HIS A 63 -4.53 0.46 -6.42
CA HIS A 63 -5.30 1.47 -7.14
C HIS A 63 -4.43 2.67 -7.52
N ILE A 64 -3.73 3.25 -6.54
CA ILE A 64 -2.97 4.49 -6.69
C ILE A 64 -1.70 4.40 -5.85
N VAL A 65 -0.59 4.91 -6.38
CA VAL A 65 0.63 5.20 -5.61
C VAL A 65 0.99 6.67 -5.83
N ARG A 66 1.12 7.46 -4.75
CA ARG A 66 1.44 8.89 -4.82
C ARG A 66 2.59 9.24 -3.87
N GLU A 67 3.56 10.02 -4.32
CA GLU A 67 4.59 10.63 -3.47
C GLU A 67 3.99 11.81 -2.66
N LEU A 68 4.46 11.99 -1.42
CA LEU A 68 4.08 13.07 -0.51
C LEU A 68 5.20 14.10 -0.34
#